data_AF-A0A673IPG6-F1
#
_entry.id   AF-A0A673IPG6-F1
#
_cell.length_a   1.000
_cell.length_b   1.000
_cell.length_c   1.000
_cell.angle_alpha   90.00
_cell.angle_beta   90.00
_cell.angle_gamma   90.00
#
_symmetry.space_group_name_H-M   'P 1'
#
loop_
_entity.id
_entity.type
_entity.pdbx_description
1 polymer ?
#
loop_
_entity_poly.entity_id
_entity_poly.type
_entity_poly.pdbx_seq_one_letter_code
_entity_poly.pdbx_strand_id
1 'polypeptide(L)'
;MKFENLFAEVGGFGKYRITLVLCINFFGRFSLACHFLLGNFIAVIPSHHCSISSLDADEIFENLTQEERLIVSIPVQEDGTSASCHMFSYPQLHLLSNSSSPSEAAAVQCQNGWEYDNSTFISTLATQEWVLDCVVLFPPPSCLQC
;
A
#
# COMPACT_ATOMS: atom_id res chain seq x y z
N MET A 1 28.98 -5.45 58.74
CA MET A 1 29.20 -6.00 57.38
C MET A 1 28.62 -5.03 56.37
N LYS A 2 29.34 -4.70 55.28
CA LYS A 2 28.82 -3.86 54.19
C LYS A 2 27.93 -4.72 53.28
N PHE A 3 26.82 -4.15 52.81
CA PHE A 3 25.83 -4.81 51.96
C PHE A 3 26.44 -5.47 50.70
N GLU A 4 27.54 -4.90 50.19
CA GLU A 4 28.29 -5.45 49.05
C GLU A 4 28.86 -6.86 49.30
N ASN A 5 29.19 -7.20 50.55
CA ASN A 5 29.70 -8.53 50.90
C ASN A 5 28.60 -9.61 50.81
N LEU A 6 27.33 -9.22 50.99
CA LEU A 6 26.19 -10.13 50.89
C LEU A 6 25.96 -10.57 49.44
N PHE A 7 26.20 -9.70 48.46
CA PHE A 7 26.10 -10.06 47.03
C PHE A 7 27.22 -10.97 46.55
N ALA A 8 28.41 -10.84 47.13
CA ALA A 8 29.52 -11.75 46.85
C ALA A 8 29.22 -13.17 47.39
N GLU A 9 28.58 -13.26 48.56
CA GLU A 9 28.30 -14.52 49.26
C GLU A 9 27.09 -15.28 48.71
N VAL A 10 26.12 -14.59 48.11
CA VAL A 10 24.97 -15.21 47.40
C VAL A 10 25.36 -15.67 45.98
N GLY A 11 26.64 -15.51 45.58
CA GLY A 11 27.14 -15.86 44.26
C GLY A 11 26.63 -14.88 43.21
N GLY A 12 27.21 -13.66 43.23
CA GLY A 12 26.91 -12.56 42.30
C GLY A 12 26.77 -13.00 40.84
N PHE A 13 26.20 -12.16 39.97
CA PHE A 13 25.87 -12.49 38.59
C PHE A 13 27.00 -13.27 37.87
N GLY A 14 26.90 -14.60 37.87
CA GLY A 14 27.89 -15.45 37.22
C GLY A 14 27.90 -15.20 35.72
N LYS A 15 29.01 -15.53 35.05
CA LYS A 15 29.18 -15.35 33.60
C LYS A 15 27.96 -15.84 32.82
N TYR A 16 27.40 -16.99 33.20
CA TYR A 16 26.19 -17.54 32.59
C TYR A 16 24.96 -16.62 32.71
N ARG A 17 24.70 -16.05 33.89
CA ARG A 17 23.57 -15.13 34.11
C ARG A 17 23.75 -13.83 33.33
N ILE A 18 24.98 -13.31 33.28
CA ILE A 18 25.31 -12.13 32.48
C ILE A 18 25.10 -12.41 31.00
N THR A 19 25.63 -13.52 30.48
CA THR A 19 25.45 -13.93 29.09
C THR A 19 23.97 -14.09 28.75
N LEU A 20 23.18 -14.75 29.62
CA LEU A 20 21.75 -14.93 29.40
C LEU A 20 21.01 -13.58 29.31
N VAL A 21 21.29 -12.66 30.24
CA VAL A 21 20.68 -11.31 30.24
C VAL A 21 21.04 -10.54 28.97
N LEU A 22 22.29 -10.61 28.52
CA LEU A 22 22.75 -9.98 27.28
C LEU A 22 22.06 -10.61 26.05
N CYS A 23 21.97 -11.94 25.98
CA CYS A 23 21.29 -12.62 24.89
C CYS A 23 19.82 -12.23 24.83
N ILE A 24 19.08 -12.30 25.94
CA ILE A 24 17.65 -11.95 25.97
C ILE A 24 17.43 -10.49 25.57
N ASN A 25 18.27 -9.58 26.08
CA ASN A 25 18.17 -8.16 25.70
C ASN A 25 18.50 -7.94 24.22
N PHE A 26 19.54 -8.59 23.70
CA PHE A 26 19.95 -8.44 22.31
C PHE A 26 18.88 -9.01 21.37
N PHE A 27 18.46 -10.27 21.56
CA PHE A 27 17.43 -10.90 20.74
C PHE A 27 16.08 -10.19 20.86
N GLY A 28 15.68 -9.76 22.06
CA GLY A 28 14.44 -9.01 22.25
C GLY A 28 14.45 -7.67 21.52
N ARG A 29 15.51 -6.87 21.67
CA ARG A 29 15.63 -5.55 21.02
C ARG A 29 15.81 -5.68 19.51
N PHE A 30 16.61 -6.65 19.06
CA PHE A 30 16.82 -6.90 17.64
C PHE A 30 15.54 -7.38 16.97
N SER A 31 14.85 -8.36 17.56
CA SER A 31 13.56 -8.84 17.06
C SER A 31 12.53 -7.71 16.99
N LEU A 32 12.45 -6.87 18.01
CA LEU A 32 11.55 -5.71 18.00
C LEU A 32 11.88 -4.74 16.86
N ALA A 33 13.16 -4.41 16.67
CA ALA A 33 13.60 -3.55 15.58
C ALA A 33 13.27 -4.16 14.19
N CYS A 34 13.48 -5.46 14.01
CA CYS A 34 13.12 -6.16 12.78
C CYS A 34 11.62 -6.12 12.50
N HIS A 35 10.76 -6.30 13.51
CA HIS A 35 9.30 -6.21 13.34
C HIS A 35 8.85 -4.80 12.91
N PHE A 36 9.43 -3.75 13.49
CA PHE A 36 9.16 -2.38 13.06
C PHE A 36 9.64 -2.11 11.63
N LEU A 37 10.79 -2.65 11.24
CA LEU A 37 11.31 -2.50 9.89
C LEU A 37 10.53 -3.28 8.85
N LEU A 38 9.99 -4.46 9.20
CA LEU A 38 9.20 -5.30 8.29
C LEU A 38 8.08 -4.50 7.63
N GLY A 39 7.39 -3.63 8.39
CA GLY A 39 6.33 -2.76 7.89
C GLY A 39 6.73 -1.94 6.65
N ASN A 40 7.98 -1.48 6.56
CA ASN A 40 8.46 -0.71 5.41
C ASN A 40 8.56 -1.55 4.13
N PHE A 41 8.81 -2.85 4.27
CA PHE A 41 8.95 -3.76 3.12
C PHE A 41 7.61 -4.31 2.63
N ILE A 42 6.60 -4.35 3.50
CA ILE A 42 5.24 -4.85 3.17
C ILE A 42 4.26 -3.72 2.84
N ALA A 43 4.67 -2.45 2.99
CA ALA A 43 3.90 -1.24 2.67
C ALA A 43 3.99 -0.81 1.19
N VAL A 44 4.49 -1.68 0.30
CA VAL A 44 4.45 -1.40 -1.14
C VAL A 44 2.99 -1.32 -1.60
N ILE A 45 2.68 -0.25 -2.34
CA ILE A 45 1.40 -0.08 -3.02
C ILE A 45 1.59 -0.60 -4.45
N PRO A 46 0.93 -1.70 -4.85
CA PRO A 46 1.00 -2.17 -6.22
C PRO A 46 0.33 -1.18 -7.17
N SER A 47 0.64 -1.30 -8.47
CA SER A 47 -0.05 -0.53 -9.51
C SER A 47 -1.55 -0.79 -9.42
N HIS A 48 -2.33 0.29 -9.39
CA HIS A 48 -3.78 0.23 -9.24
C HIS A 48 -4.44 1.25 -10.16
N HIS A 49 -5.72 1.03 -10.37
CA HIS A 49 -6.60 1.90 -11.16
C HIS A 49 -7.97 2.03 -10.50
N CYS A 50 -8.77 3.00 -10.92
CA CYS A 50 -10.15 3.10 -10.46
C CYS A 50 -10.94 1.83 -10.82
N SER A 51 -11.76 1.34 -9.90
CA SER A 51 -12.70 0.26 -10.21
C SER A 51 -13.77 0.76 -11.18
N ILE A 52 -13.93 0.04 -12.30
CA ILE A 52 -14.94 0.33 -13.34
C ILE A 52 -16.18 -0.56 -13.24
N SER A 53 -16.26 -1.41 -12.20
CA SER A 53 -17.31 -2.42 -12.04
C SER A 53 -18.72 -1.82 -11.89
N SER A 54 -18.84 -0.57 -11.47
CA SER A 54 -20.12 0.16 -11.39
C SER A 54 -20.65 0.55 -12.75
N LEU A 55 -19.78 0.94 -13.68
CA LEU A 55 -20.12 1.35 -15.04
C LEU A 55 -20.53 0.15 -15.92
N ASP A 56 -20.09 -1.06 -15.54
CA ASP A 56 -20.57 -2.32 -16.12
C ASP A 56 -22.04 -2.61 -15.79
N ALA A 57 -22.53 -2.16 -14.63
CA ALA A 57 -23.91 -2.39 -14.21
C ALA A 57 -24.94 -1.54 -15.00
N ASP A 58 -24.49 -0.43 -15.60
CA ASP A 58 -25.32 0.49 -16.38
C ASP A 58 -25.40 0.11 -17.88
N GLU A 59 -24.97 -1.10 -18.28
CA GLU A 59 -24.96 -1.59 -19.67
C GLU A 59 -24.13 -0.71 -20.66
N ILE A 60 -23.31 0.22 -20.15
CA ILE A 60 -22.55 1.16 -20.99
C ILE A 60 -21.44 0.44 -21.79
N PHE A 61 -20.98 -0.72 -21.32
CA PHE A 61 -19.85 -1.48 -21.87
C PHE A 61 -20.22 -2.78 -22.58
N GLU A 62 -21.49 -3.00 -22.94
CA GLU A 62 -21.99 -4.31 -23.40
C GLU A 62 -21.22 -4.95 -24.57
N ASN A 63 -20.46 -4.17 -25.35
CA ASN A 63 -19.70 -4.67 -26.51
C ASN A 63 -18.19 -4.41 -26.46
N LEU A 64 -17.62 -4.02 -25.32
CA LEU A 64 -16.19 -3.70 -25.19
C LEU A 64 -15.41 -4.75 -24.41
N THR A 65 -14.17 -5.04 -24.83
CA THR A 65 -13.25 -5.88 -24.06
C THR A 65 -12.76 -5.16 -22.80
N GLN A 66 -12.18 -5.90 -21.85
CA GLN A 66 -11.71 -5.32 -20.59
C GLN A 66 -10.67 -4.21 -20.80
N GLU A 67 -9.79 -4.40 -21.77
CA GLU A 67 -8.73 -3.47 -22.13
C GLU A 67 -9.31 -2.18 -22.73
N GLU A 68 -10.30 -2.33 -23.60
CA GLU A 68 -11.02 -1.21 -24.22
C GLU A 68 -11.78 -0.39 -23.17
N ARG A 69 -12.40 -1.05 -22.18
CA ARG A 69 -13.10 -0.40 -21.06
C ARG A 69 -12.16 0.46 -20.22
N LEU A 70 -10.93 -0.02 -19.97
CA LEU A 70 -9.93 0.76 -19.24
C LEU A 70 -9.50 1.99 -20.04
N ILE A 71 -9.29 1.86 -21.35
CA ILE A 71 -8.89 2.97 -22.24
C ILE A 71 -9.94 4.10 -22.24
N VAL A 72 -11.23 3.76 -22.26
CA VAL A 72 -12.30 4.78 -22.29
C VAL A 72 -12.58 5.39 -20.93
N SER A 73 -12.20 4.72 -19.83
CA SER A 73 -12.59 5.11 -18.48
C SER A 73 -11.46 5.77 -17.71
N ILE A 74 -10.20 5.45 -18.01
CA ILE A 74 -9.05 5.93 -17.26
C ILE A 74 -8.19 6.83 -18.16
N PRO A 75 -7.96 8.09 -17.78
CA PRO A 75 -7.08 8.97 -18.54
C PRO A 75 -5.65 8.47 -18.50
N VAL A 76 -4.94 8.65 -19.62
CA VAL A 76 -3.50 8.39 -19.72
C VAL A 76 -2.76 9.68 -19.36
N GLN A 77 -1.75 9.56 -18.50
CA GLN A 77 -0.85 10.65 -18.11
C GLN A 77 0.13 10.98 -19.25
N GLU A 78 0.81 12.13 -19.15
CA GLU A 78 1.77 12.57 -20.17
C GLU A 78 2.94 11.59 -20.38
N ASP A 79 3.24 10.78 -19.38
CA ASP A 79 4.26 9.73 -19.41
C ASP A 79 3.79 8.43 -20.10
N GLY A 80 2.54 8.38 -20.55
CA GLY A 80 1.94 7.21 -21.19
C GLY A 80 1.41 6.17 -20.20
N THR A 81 1.47 6.41 -18.90
CA THR A 81 0.91 5.51 -17.88
C THR A 81 -0.56 5.84 -17.61
N SER A 82 -1.36 4.84 -17.24
CA SER A 82 -2.74 5.09 -16.81
C SER A 82 -2.76 5.87 -15.50
N ALA A 83 -3.67 6.83 -15.37
CA ALA A 83 -3.86 7.57 -14.13
C ALA A 83 -4.37 6.62 -13.05
N SER A 84 -3.54 6.36 -12.04
CA SER A 84 -3.97 5.50 -10.92
C SER A 84 -5.11 6.10 -10.13
N CYS A 85 -5.16 7.45 -10.03
CA CYS A 85 -5.99 8.23 -9.11
C CYS A 85 -7.28 8.83 -9.67
N HIS A 86 -7.42 8.84 -10.99
CA HIS A 86 -8.46 9.59 -11.67
C HIS A 86 -9.12 8.72 -12.72
N MET A 87 -10.41 8.96 -12.95
CA MET A 87 -11.18 8.38 -14.05
C MET A 87 -11.94 9.48 -14.78
N PHE A 88 -12.38 9.21 -16.00
CA PHE A 88 -13.35 10.07 -16.66
C PHE A 88 -14.70 10.00 -15.96
N SER A 89 -15.39 11.14 -15.86
CA SER A 89 -16.75 11.19 -15.32
C SER A 89 -17.75 10.36 -16.15
N TYR A 90 -17.45 10.13 -17.42
CA TYR A 90 -18.22 9.28 -18.34
C TYR A 90 -17.26 8.59 -19.32
N PRO A 91 -17.48 7.32 -19.69
CA PRO A 91 -16.60 6.60 -20.60
C PRO A 91 -16.52 7.25 -21.98
N GLN A 92 -15.29 7.47 -22.45
CA GLN A 92 -14.97 8.16 -23.69
C GLN A 92 -14.78 7.17 -24.86
N LEU A 93 -15.89 6.67 -25.42
CA LEU A 93 -15.88 5.71 -26.54
C LEU A 93 -15.10 6.20 -27.79
N HIS A 94 -15.01 7.52 -27.96
CA HIS A 94 -14.28 8.14 -29.08
C HIS A 94 -12.78 7.80 -29.06
N LEU A 95 -12.20 7.48 -27.90
CA LEU A 95 -10.79 7.10 -27.76
C LEU A 95 -10.45 5.81 -28.52
N LEU A 96 -11.40 4.89 -28.69
CA LEU A 96 -11.20 3.69 -29.53
C LEU A 96 -11.18 4.01 -31.02
N SER A 97 -11.90 5.05 -31.43
CA SER A 97 -12.10 5.38 -32.85
C SER A 97 -10.96 6.22 -33.43
N ASN A 98 -9.91 6.50 -32.65
CA ASN A 98 -8.79 7.37 -33.01
C ASN A 98 -9.22 8.73 -33.58
N SER A 99 -10.41 9.20 -33.18
CA SER A 99 -10.91 10.50 -33.56
C SER A 99 -10.28 11.53 -32.64
N SER A 100 -9.60 12.52 -33.22
CA SER A 100 -8.93 13.63 -32.54
C SER A 100 -9.92 14.65 -31.96
N SER A 101 -11.09 14.20 -31.51
CA SER A 101 -12.03 15.05 -30.79
C SER A 101 -11.49 15.27 -29.38
N PRO A 102 -11.39 16.52 -28.90
CA PRO A 102 -11.01 16.77 -27.52
C PRO A 102 -12.00 16.06 -26.59
N SER A 103 -11.47 15.29 -25.63
CA SER A 103 -12.29 14.68 -24.59
C SER A 103 -12.94 15.78 -23.77
N GLU A 104 -14.27 15.89 -23.86
CA GLU A 104 -15.07 16.85 -23.08
C GLU A 104 -15.31 16.37 -21.64
N ALA A 105 -14.96 15.12 -21.31
CA ALA A 105 -15.12 14.62 -19.96
C ALA A 105 -13.99 15.09 -19.04
N ALA A 106 -14.40 15.70 -17.93
CA ALA A 106 -13.50 16.01 -16.84
C ALA A 106 -12.97 14.72 -16.21
N ALA A 107 -11.67 14.69 -15.94
CA ALA A 107 -11.08 13.70 -15.05
C ALA A 107 -11.51 14.01 -13.61
N VAL A 108 -12.09 13.03 -12.93
CA VAL A 108 -12.55 13.10 -11.54
C VAL A 108 -11.83 12.05 -10.70
N GLN A 109 -11.77 12.25 -9.38
CA GLN A 109 -11.24 11.24 -8.46
C GLN A 109 -12.13 9.98 -8.52
N CYS A 110 -11.53 8.80 -8.33
CA CYS A 110 -12.28 7.53 -8.42
C CYS A 110 -13.46 7.50 -7.44
N GLN A 111 -14.65 7.19 -7.96
CA GLN A 111 -15.88 7.19 -7.17
C GLN A 111 -16.19 5.83 -6.54
N ASN A 112 -15.69 4.75 -7.15
CA ASN A 112 -16.06 3.37 -6.81
C ASN A 112 -14.90 2.57 -6.21
N GLY A 113 -13.90 3.26 -5.66
CA GLY A 113 -12.71 2.62 -5.08
C GLY A 113 -11.68 2.20 -6.14
N TRP A 114 -10.81 1.28 -5.74
CA TRP A 114 -9.58 0.93 -6.44
C TRP A 114 -9.52 -0.56 -6.73
N GLU A 115 -8.99 -0.91 -7.90
CA GLU A 115 -8.62 -2.27 -8.26
C GLU A 115 -7.10 -2.37 -8.42
N TYR A 116 -6.48 -3.28 -7.67
CA TYR A 116 -5.04 -3.47 -7.63
C TYR A 116 -4.61 -4.59 -8.56
N ASP A 117 -3.50 -4.38 -9.27
CA ASP A 117 -2.86 -5.44 -10.03
C ASP A 117 -2.12 -6.41 -9.10
N ASN A 118 -2.56 -7.66 -9.08
CA ASN A 118 -1.99 -8.73 -8.27
C ASN A 118 -0.85 -9.48 -8.98
N SER A 119 -0.39 -9.01 -10.14
CA SER A 119 0.70 -9.63 -10.92
C SER A 119 2.02 -9.73 -10.15
N THR A 120 2.35 -8.69 -9.37
CA THR A 120 3.64 -8.58 -8.67
C THR A 120 3.53 -8.97 -7.20
N PHE A 121 2.40 -8.67 -6.56
CA PHE A 121 2.15 -8.98 -5.15
C PHE A 121 0.75 -9.56 -4.99
N ILE A 122 0.64 -10.74 -4.38
CA ILE A 122 -0.67 -11.39 -4.09
C ILE A 122 -1.42 -10.61 -3.00
N SER A 123 -0.68 -10.04 -2.04
CA SER A 123 -1.23 -9.17 -1.00
C SER A 123 -0.11 -8.26 -0.45
N THR A 124 -0.48 -7.04 -0.14
CA THR A 124 0.34 -6.03 0.52
C THR A 124 -0.45 -5.39 1.66
N LEU A 125 0.20 -4.64 2.55
CA LEU A 125 -0.52 -3.84 3.55
C LEU A 125 -1.57 -2.92 2.89
N ALA A 126 -1.26 -2.35 1.73
CA ALA A 126 -2.15 -1.45 1.01
C ALA A 126 -3.42 -2.14 0.47
N THR A 127 -3.36 -3.45 0.19
CA THR A 127 -4.52 -4.24 -0.26
C THR A 127 -5.34 -4.82 0.90
N GLN A 128 -4.83 -4.77 2.13
CA GLN A 128 -5.52 -5.32 3.28
C GLN A 128 -6.44 -4.27 3.93
N GLU A 129 -7.70 -4.67 4.14
CA GLU A 129 -8.81 -3.85 4.65
C GLU A 129 -8.63 -3.24 6.06
N TRP A 130 -7.54 -3.56 6.77
CA TRP A 130 -7.26 -3.01 8.09
C TRP A 130 -6.31 -1.79 8.07
N VAL A 131 -5.78 -1.41 6.91
CA VAL A 131 -4.95 -0.20 6.72
C VAL A 131 -5.80 0.96 6.17
N LEU A 132 -7.08 1.01 6.57
CA LEU A 132 -7.99 2.10 6.24
C LEU A 132 -7.67 3.40 6.99
N ASP A 133 -6.89 3.31 8.07
CA ASP A 133 -6.36 4.47 8.79
C ASP A 133 -4.85 4.54 8.59
N CYS A 134 -4.39 5.56 7.87
CA CYS A 134 -2.99 5.93 7.64
C CYS A 134 -2.05 5.43 8.75
N VAL A 135 -1.06 4.60 8.42
CA VAL A 135 0.00 4.21 9.36
C VAL A 135 0.77 5.47 9.80
N VAL A 136 0.41 5.98 10.97
CA VAL A 136 1.02 7.13 11.64
C VAL A 136 2.37 6.71 12.22
N LEU A 137 3.40 6.59 11.39
CA LEU A 137 4.79 6.51 11.85
C LEU A 137 5.68 7.34 10.93
N PHE A 138 5.97 8.58 11.38
CA PHE A 138 6.87 9.61 10.81
C PHE A 138 6.28 10.55 9.73
N PRO A 139 6.72 11.83 9.68
CA PRO A 139 5.90 13.01 9.37
C PRO A 139 5.44 13.06 7.90
N PRO A 140 4.27 13.65 7.62
CA PRO A 140 3.56 13.43 6.36
C PRO A 140 4.22 14.21 5.22
N PRO A 141 4.29 13.59 4.03
CA PRO A 141 3.76 14.32 2.89
C PRO A 141 2.90 13.47 1.94
N SER A 142 2.49 12.24 2.31
CA SER A 142 1.82 11.37 1.34
C SER A 142 1.21 10.11 1.96
N CYS A 143 0.04 10.23 2.60
CA CYS A 143 -0.96 9.16 2.46
C CYS A 143 -1.49 9.26 1.03
N LEU A 144 -0.72 8.80 0.04
CA LEU A 144 -1.11 8.85 -1.36
C LEU A 144 -1.89 7.58 -1.72
N GLN A 145 -3.13 7.53 -1.24
CA GLN A 145 -4.23 6.94 -2.01
C GLN A 145 -5.04 8.11 -2.55
N CYS A 146 -4.38 8.89 -3.43
CA CYS A 146 -4.95 10.03 -4.15
C CYS A 146 -5.59 11.07 -3.20
#